data_AF-A0A085ZXH6-F1
#
_entry.id   AF-A0A085ZXH6-F1
#
_cell.length_a   1.000
_cell.length_b   1.000
_cell.length_c   1.000
_cell.angle_alpha   90.00
_cell.angle_beta   90.00
_cell.angle_gamma   90.00
#
_symmetry.space_group_name_H-M   'P 1'
#
loop_
_entity.id
_entity.type
_entity.pdbx_description
1 polymer ?
#
loop_
_entity_poly.entity_id
_entity_poly.type
_entity_poly.pdbx_seq_one_letter_code
_entity_poly.pdbx_strand_id
1 'polypeptide(L)'
;MKNIIEEFRNELINHYKAFRFSHYALHNLGDVYKDWKSNHPELKNFVIEDQDFNITIRFNEAEISETEEEGLYQRILAGSTIATFYNIWEDKYRKKIAEEKGVEKNDIKNELFYELNKIRQAVIHNNFNKTSKLKDLELLSFILIENTFKLGSSEVEKIYQLLLLELDSLSA
;
A
#
# COMPACT_ATOMS: atom_id res chain seq x y z
N MET A 1 -15.06 14.74 18.09
CA MET A 1 -14.22 13.54 17.87
C MET A 1 -14.83 12.53 16.89
N LYS A 2 -16.07 12.05 17.10
CA LYS A 2 -16.73 11.07 16.20
C LYS A 2 -16.70 11.45 14.71
N ASN A 3 -16.98 12.71 14.37
CA ASN A 3 -16.95 13.16 12.97
C ASN A 3 -15.52 13.09 12.36
N ILE A 4 -14.48 13.46 13.11
CA ILE A 4 -13.08 13.40 12.66
C ILE A 4 -12.66 11.95 12.37
N ILE A 5 -13.04 11.02 13.25
CA ILE A 5 -12.72 9.60 13.08
C ILE A 5 -13.49 9.00 11.90
N GLU A 6 -14.75 9.38 11.71
CA GLU A 6 -15.55 8.93 10.57
C GLU A 6 -15.01 9.45 9.23
N GLU A 7 -14.60 10.72 9.16
CA GLU A 7 -13.90 11.29 8.00
C GLU A 7 -12.60 10.51 7.71
N PHE A 8 -11.82 10.23 8.75
CA PHE A 8 -10.58 9.46 8.63
C PHE A 8 -10.84 8.05 8.11
N ARG A 9 -11.84 7.35 8.66
CA ARG A 9 -12.26 6.02 8.25
C ARG A 9 -12.64 6.00 6.77
N ASN A 10 -13.46 6.95 6.32
CA ASN A 10 -13.89 7.04 4.93
C ASN A 10 -12.71 7.28 3.98
N GLU A 11 -11.73 8.07 4.39
CA GLU A 11 -10.54 8.30 3.57
C GLU A 11 -9.64 7.07 3.47
N LEU A 12 -9.44 6.32 4.55
CA LEU A 12 -8.75 5.03 4.50
C LEU A 12 -9.48 4.03 3.60
N ILE A 13 -10.82 3.94 3.72
CA ILE A 13 -11.66 3.08 2.87
C ILE A 13 -11.46 3.41 1.39
N ASN A 14 -11.46 4.70 1.03
CA ASN A 14 -11.33 5.11 -0.37
C ASN A 14 -9.95 4.78 -0.95
N HIS A 15 -8.89 4.98 -0.17
CA HIS A 15 -7.54 4.59 -0.60
C HIS A 15 -7.37 3.07 -0.68
N TYR A 16 -7.97 2.32 0.24
CA TYR A 16 -8.01 0.87 0.16
C TYR A 16 -8.77 0.37 -1.08
N LYS A 17 -9.93 0.97 -1.39
CA LYS A 17 -10.66 0.67 -2.63
C LYS A 17 -9.82 0.94 -3.88
N ALA A 18 -9.13 2.08 -3.93
CA ALA A 18 -8.23 2.41 -5.03
C ALA A 18 -7.10 1.38 -5.16
N PHE A 19 -6.48 0.97 -4.05
CA PHE A 19 -5.51 -0.11 -4.03
C PHE A 19 -6.09 -1.42 -4.59
N ARG A 20 -7.28 -1.83 -4.14
CA ARG A 20 -7.94 -3.06 -4.60
C ARG A 20 -8.25 -3.04 -6.10
N PHE A 21 -8.71 -1.91 -6.63
CA PHE A 21 -8.92 -1.75 -8.07
C PHE A 21 -7.61 -1.88 -8.84
N SER A 22 -6.55 -1.18 -8.41
CA SER A 22 -5.24 -1.23 -9.09
C SER A 22 -4.61 -2.62 -9.02
N HIS A 23 -4.66 -3.28 -7.87
CA HIS A 23 -4.18 -4.64 -7.67
C HIS A 23 -4.88 -5.64 -8.59
N TYR A 24 -6.22 -5.57 -8.66
CA TYR A 24 -7.03 -6.42 -9.53
C TYR A 24 -6.76 -6.15 -11.02
N ALA A 25 -6.62 -4.87 -11.41
CA ALA A 25 -6.32 -4.48 -12.78
C ALA A 25 -4.97 -5.03 -13.25
N LEU A 26 -3.93 -4.98 -12.40
CA LEU A 26 -2.62 -5.58 -12.70
C LEU A 26 -2.72 -7.09 -12.90
N HIS A 27 -3.45 -7.79 -12.03
CA HIS A 27 -3.62 -9.24 -12.13
C HIS A 27 -4.29 -9.63 -13.45
N ASN A 28 -5.43 -8.98 -13.77
CA ASN A 28 -6.13 -9.20 -15.02
C ASN A 28 -5.28 -8.88 -16.25
N LEU A 29 -4.45 -7.83 -16.19
CA LEU A 29 -3.56 -7.48 -17.30
C LEU A 29 -2.55 -8.60 -17.57
N GLY A 30 -1.99 -9.20 -16.51
CA GLY A 30 -1.10 -10.35 -16.62
C GLY A 30 -1.80 -11.56 -17.25
N ASP A 31 -3.01 -11.88 -16.81
CA ASP A 31 -3.79 -13.00 -17.33
C ASP A 31 -4.18 -12.81 -18.80
N VAL A 32 -4.68 -11.62 -19.16
CA VAL A 32 -5.02 -11.29 -20.55
C VAL A 32 -3.78 -11.39 -21.45
N TYR A 33 -2.62 -10.92 -20.99
CA TYR A 33 -1.38 -11.05 -21.76
C TYR A 33 -0.99 -12.53 -21.97
N LYS A 34 -1.03 -13.35 -20.91
CA LYS A 34 -0.72 -14.79 -20.99
C LYS A 34 -1.65 -15.51 -21.95
N ASP A 35 -2.95 -15.27 -21.85
CA ASP A 35 -3.96 -15.86 -22.75
C ASP A 35 -3.71 -15.45 -24.20
N TRP A 36 -3.41 -14.17 -24.45
CA TRP A 36 -3.19 -13.70 -25.81
C TRP A 36 -1.87 -14.23 -26.40
N LYS A 37 -0.80 -14.26 -25.60
CA LYS A 37 0.51 -14.83 -25.92
C LYS A 37 0.44 -16.33 -26.21
N SER A 38 -0.43 -17.08 -25.52
CA SER A 38 -0.62 -18.51 -25.79
C SER A 38 -1.10 -18.79 -27.22
N ASN A 39 -1.88 -17.86 -27.79
CA ASN A 39 -2.40 -17.94 -29.16
C ASN A 39 -1.48 -17.27 -30.20
N HIS A 40 -0.52 -16.46 -29.75
CA HIS A 40 0.38 -15.65 -30.58
C HIS A 40 1.81 -15.68 -30.00
N PRO A 41 2.51 -16.83 -30.09
CA PRO A 41 3.81 -17.02 -29.45
C PRO A 41 4.90 -16.07 -29.97
N GLU A 42 4.72 -15.47 -31.14
CA GLU A 42 5.60 -14.47 -31.74
C GLU A 42 5.61 -13.12 -31.02
N LEU A 43 4.61 -12.84 -30.18
CA LEU A 43 4.51 -11.56 -29.46
C LEU A 43 5.70 -11.34 -28.54
N LYS A 44 6.41 -10.23 -28.71
CA LYS A 44 7.58 -9.92 -27.87
C LYS A 44 7.27 -8.93 -26.77
N ASN A 45 6.25 -8.08 -26.97
CA ASN A 45 5.94 -6.99 -26.07
C ASN A 45 4.44 -6.78 -25.95
N PHE A 46 4.00 -6.35 -24.78
CA PHE A 46 2.74 -5.66 -24.56
C PHE A 46 2.98 -4.15 -24.64
N VAL A 47 2.06 -3.40 -25.24
CA VAL A 47 2.24 -1.97 -25.50
C VAL A 47 0.99 -1.21 -25.07
N ILE A 48 1.20 -0.15 -24.30
CA ILE A 48 0.18 0.85 -23.98
C ILE A 48 0.52 2.12 -24.76
N GLU A 49 -0.42 2.60 -25.56
CA GLU A 49 -0.30 3.82 -26.35
C GLU A 49 -1.30 4.85 -25.85
N ASP A 50 -0.78 6.03 -25.48
CA ASP A 50 -1.58 7.20 -25.16
C ASP A 50 -1.44 8.20 -26.31
N GLN A 51 -2.52 8.36 -27.07
CA GLN A 51 -2.53 9.19 -28.28
C GLN A 51 -2.58 10.69 -27.96
N ASP A 52 -3.19 11.06 -26.84
CA ASP A 52 -3.34 12.46 -26.45
C ASP A 52 -2.00 13.06 -26.04
N PHE A 53 -1.13 12.24 -25.42
CA PHE A 53 0.20 12.66 -24.98
C PHE A 53 1.34 12.15 -25.87
N ASN A 54 1.06 11.38 -26.93
CA ASN A 54 2.05 10.75 -27.80
C ASN A 54 3.08 9.92 -27.00
N ILE A 55 2.59 9.12 -26.05
CA ILE A 55 3.42 8.26 -25.20
C ILE A 55 3.19 6.79 -25.59
N THR A 56 4.29 6.05 -25.70
CA THR A 56 4.27 4.60 -25.88
C THR A 56 5.08 3.94 -24.79
N ILE A 57 4.45 3.07 -24.01
CA ILE A 57 5.12 2.27 -22.98
C ILE A 57 5.10 0.81 -23.44
N ARG A 58 6.27 0.17 -23.44
CA ARG A 58 6.44 -1.22 -23.87
C ARG A 58 6.89 -2.06 -22.69
N PHE A 59 6.32 -3.25 -22.58
CA PHE A 59 6.63 -4.23 -21.55
C PHE A 59 6.98 -5.54 -22.23
N ASN A 60 8.13 -6.12 -21.90
CA ASN A 60 8.48 -7.47 -22.30
C ASN A 60 7.82 -8.51 -21.37
N GLU A 61 7.96 -9.80 -21.69
CA GLU A 61 7.34 -10.88 -20.93
C GLU A 61 7.77 -10.94 -19.45
N ALA A 62 9.05 -10.68 -19.16
CA ALA A 62 9.53 -10.62 -17.78
C ALA A 62 8.93 -9.42 -17.03
N GLU A 63 8.82 -8.25 -17.67
CA GLU A 63 8.16 -7.08 -17.07
C GLU A 63 6.67 -7.31 -16.84
N ILE A 64 5.97 -8.01 -17.74
CA ILE A 64 4.57 -8.38 -17.50
C ILE A 64 4.43 -9.36 -16.35
N SER A 65 5.39 -10.27 -16.13
CA SER A 65 5.33 -11.17 -14.96
C SER A 65 5.39 -10.42 -13.62
N GLU A 66 5.90 -9.18 -13.59
CA GLU A 66 5.90 -8.33 -12.38
C GLU A 66 4.49 -7.82 -11.98
N THR A 67 3.45 -8.10 -12.76
CA THR A 67 2.05 -7.85 -12.38
C THR A 67 1.45 -8.96 -11.51
N GLU A 68 2.12 -10.12 -11.41
CA GLU A 68 1.72 -11.22 -10.54
C GLU A 68 1.84 -10.84 -9.05
N GLU A 69 1.16 -11.59 -8.18
CA GLU A 69 1.26 -11.40 -6.73
C GLU A 69 2.73 -11.44 -6.30
N GLU A 70 3.13 -10.50 -5.44
CA GLU A 70 4.54 -10.28 -5.02
C GLU A 70 5.50 -9.75 -6.09
N GLY A 71 5.06 -9.59 -7.34
CA GLY A 71 5.81 -8.90 -8.39
C GLY A 71 6.08 -7.42 -8.06
N LEU A 72 7.08 -6.84 -8.70
CA LEU A 72 7.56 -5.48 -8.44
C LEU A 72 6.43 -4.44 -8.52
N TYR A 73 5.55 -4.53 -9.54
CA TYR A 73 4.48 -3.55 -9.70
C TYR A 73 3.41 -3.68 -8.59
N GLN A 74 3.10 -4.91 -8.16
CA GLN A 74 2.23 -5.13 -7.00
C GLN A 74 2.85 -4.60 -5.71
N ARG A 75 4.15 -4.83 -5.49
CA ARG A 75 4.89 -4.32 -4.33
C ARG A 75 4.91 -2.79 -4.31
N ILE A 76 5.09 -2.15 -5.46
CA ILE A 76 5.03 -0.68 -5.58
C ILE A 76 3.66 -0.15 -5.16
N LEU A 77 2.57 -0.76 -5.63
CA LEU A 77 1.21 -0.37 -5.22
C LEU A 77 0.98 -0.57 -3.72
N ALA A 78 1.40 -1.72 -3.18
CA ALA A 78 1.27 -2.02 -1.76
C ALA A 78 2.06 -1.02 -0.89
N GLY A 79 3.32 -0.78 -1.23
CA GLY A 79 4.16 0.19 -0.54
C GLY A 79 3.61 1.61 -0.58
N SER A 80 3.16 2.05 -1.75
CA SER A 80 2.54 3.37 -1.94
C SER A 80 1.28 3.52 -1.08
N THR A 81 0.47 2.47 -0.99
CA THR A 81 -0.76 2.46 -0.18
C THR A 81 -0.44 2.59 1.31
N ILE A 82 0.54 1.82 1.80
CA ILE A 82 0.98 1.89 3.20
C ILE A 82 1.55 3.26 3.56
N ALA A 83 2.39 3.82 2.68
CA ALA A 83 2.91 5.18 2.87
C ALA A 83 1.78 6.20 2.94
N THR A 84 0.76 6.04 2.09
CA THR A 84 -0.41 6.92 2.06
C THR A 84 -1.23 6.83 3.35
N PHE A 85 -1.51 5.63 3.85
CA PHE A 85 -2.21 5.46 5.13
C PHE A 85 -1.49 6.17 6.29
N TYR A 86 -0.16 6.07 6.35
CA TYR A 86 0.62 6.78 7.35
C TYR A 86 0.56 8.31 7.17
N ASN A 87 0.70 8.81 5.94
CA ASN A 87 0.66 10.25 5.68
C ASN A 87 -0.71 10.83 6.03
N ILE A 88 -1.81 10.12 5.73
CA ILE A 88 -3.16 10.53 6.12
C ILE A 88 -3.24 10.69 7.65
N TRP A 89 -2.69 9.76 8.42
CA TRP A 89 -2.59 9.91 9.87
C TRP A 89 -1.74 11.13 10.26
N GLU A 90 -0.48 11.16 9.87
CA GLU A 90 0.54 12.07 10.43
C GLU A 90 0.32 13.53 10.03
N ASP A 91 -0.11 13.74 8.78
CA ASP A 91 -0.22 15.06 8.18
C ASP A 91 -1.63 15.65 8.31
N LYS A 92 -2.67 14.80 8.33
CA LYS A 92 -4.06 15.26 8.27
C LYS A 92 -4.84 15.06 9.57
N TYR A 93 -4.86 13.85 10.14
CA TYR A 93 -5.78 13.53 11.24
C TYR A 93 -5.17 13.60 12.63
N ARG A 94 -3.90 13.27 12.81
CA ARG A 94 -3.23 13.32 14.12
C ARG A 94 -3.33 14.70 14.77
N LYS A 95 -3.13 15.76 13.97
CA LYS A 95 -3.26 17.15 14.44
C LYS A 95 -4.70 17.50 14.81
N LYS A 96 -5.67 17.16 13.96
CA LYS A 96 -7.10 17.40 14.23
C LYS A 96 -7.57 16.70 15.52
N ILE A 97 -7.10 15.47 15.74
CA ILE A 97 -7.41 14.70 16.96
C ILE A 97 -6.77 15.36 18.19
N ALA A 98 -5.54 15.86 18.07
CA ALA A 98 -4.87 16.57 19.16
C ALA A 98 -5.59 17.86 19.54
N GLU A 99 -5.98 18.67 18.54
CA GLU A 99 -6.76 19.90 18.72
C GLU A 99 -8.09 19.63 19.42
N GLU A 100 -8.82 18.59 19.01
CA GLU A 100 -10.07 18.18 19.65
C GLU A 100 -9.88 17.75 21.12
N LYS A 101 -8.73 17.13 21.43
CA LYS A 101 -8.40 16.68 22.79
C LYS A 101 -7.73 17.76 23.65
N GLY A 102 -7.40 18.91 23.08
CA GLY A 102 -6.69 19.99 23.78
C GLY A 102 -5.25 19.63 24.17
N VAL A 103 -4.57 18.80 23.38
CA VAL A 103 -3.19 18.37 23.61
C VAL A 103 -2.31 18.67 22.39
N GLU A 104 -0.99 18.55 22.54
CA GLU A 104 -0.06 18.72 21.42
C GLU A 104 -0.10 17.52 20.46
N LYS A 105 0.18 17.75 19.17
CA LYS A 105 0.19 16.68 18.15
C LYS A 105 1.06 15.47 18.56
N ASN A 106 2.21 15.75 19.16
CA ASN A 106 3.18 14.74 19.56
C ASN A 106 2.73 13.91 20.77
N ASP A 107 1.76 14.39 21.54
CA ASP A 107 1.17 13.66 22.67
C ASP A 107 0.16 12.61 22.20
N ILE A 108 -0.39 12.77 21.00
CA ILE A 108 -1.18 11.73 20.35
C ILE A 108 -0.23 10.65 19.85
N LYS A 109 0.01 9.63 20.68
CA LYS A 109 0.83 8.46 20.35
C LYS A 109 -0.06 7.29 19.94
N ASN A 110 0.42 6.50 18.99
CA ASN A 110 -0.27 5.31 18.52
C ASN A 110 0.74 4.30 17.98
N GLU A 111 0.72 3.08 18.53
CA GLU A 111 1.73 2.06 18.21
C GLU A 111 1.59 1.56 16.77
N LEU A 112 0.37 1.35 16.29
CA LEU A 112 0.12 0.90 14.92
C LEU A 112 0.67 1.91 13.90
N PHE A 113 0.40 3.21 14.09
CA PHE A 113 0.93 4.24 13.19
C PHE A 113 2.44 4.44 13.33
N TYR A 114 3.01 4.18 14.51
CA TYR A 114 4.46 4.17 14.69
C TYR A 114 5.13 3.03 13.91
N GLU A 115 4.57 1.83 13.97
CA GLU A 115 5.01 0.70 13.15
C GLU A 115 4.81 0.93 11.65
N LEU A 116 3.68 1.52 11.26
CA LEU A 116 3.41 1.89 9.87
C LEU A 116 4.47 2.86 9.32
N ASN A 117 4.96 3.79 10.15
CA ASN A 117 6.07 4.66 9.77
C ASN A 117 7.35 3.86 9.50
N LYS A 118 7.68 2.86 10.32
CA LYS A 118 8.86 2.00 10.10
C LYS A 118 8.77 1.31 8.73
N ILE A 119 7.58 0.81 8.37
CA ILE A 119 7.34 0.21 7.05
C ILE A 119 7.49 1.23 5.94
N ARG A 120 6.84 2.41 6.06
CA ARG A 120 6.98 3.51 5.10
C ARG A 120 8.44 3.87 4.85
N GLN A 121 9.24 3.94 5.91
CA GLN A 121 10.67 4.25 5.81
C GLN A 121 11.45 3.15 5.06
N ALA A 122 11.10 1.87 5.25
CA ALA A 122 11.67 0.77 4.49
C ALA A 122 11.26 0.82 3.01
N VAL A 123 10.01 1.15 2.71
CA VAL A 123 9.49 1.31 1.34
C VAL A 123 10.19 2.48 0.63
N ILE A 124 10.16 3.68 1.20
CA ILE A 124 10.61 4.92 0.53
C ILE A 124 12.13 5.03 0.48
N HIS A 125 12.82 4.72 1.58
CA HIS A 125 14.26 5.02 1.69
C HIS A 125 15.14 3.79 1.48
N ASN A 126 14.58 2.59 1.48
CA ASN A 126 15.36 1.36 1.38
C ASN A 126 14.90 0.47 0.21
N ASN A 127 14.11 0.99 -0.74
CA ASN A 127 13.65 0.25 -1.92
C ASN A 127 13.08 -1.14 -1.57
N PHE A 128 12.19 -1.19 -0.58
CA PHE A 128 11.58 -2.43 -0.11
C PHE A 128 12.58 -3.47 0.47
N ASN A 129 13.77 -3.04 0.88
CA ASN A 129 14.72 -3.88 1.60
C ASN A 129 14.41 -3.92 3.09
N LYS A 130 14.69 -5.07 3.70
CA LYS A 130 14.59 -5.24 5.14
C LYS A 130 15.57 -4.30 5.85
N THR A 131 15.06 -3.52 6.79
CA THR A 131 15.88 -2.68 7.68
C THR A 131 15.95 -3.29 9.07
N SER A 132 16.96 -2.92 9.86
CA SER A 132 17.05 -3.31 11.28
C SER A 132 15.79 -2.90 12.05
N LYS A 133 15.21 -1.74 11.72
CA LYS A 133 13.99 -1.19 12.36
C LYS A 133 12.75 -2.06 12.16
N LEU A 134 12.68 -2.85 11.08
CA LEU A 134 11.55 -3.76 10.87
C LEU A 134 11.59 -4.95 11.84
N LYS A 135 12.74 -5.29 12.41
CA LYS A 135 12.84 -6.39 13.39
C LYS A 135 12.11 -6.08 14.70
N ASP A 136 11.89 -4.80 14.96
CA ASP A 136 11.22 -4.30 16.17
C ASP A 136 9.72 -4.05 15.91
N LEU A 137 9.12 -4.75 14.95
CA LEU A 137 7.68 -4.74 14.73
C LEU A 137 7.04 -5.82 15.60
N GLU A 138 6.00 -5.46 16.35
CA GLU A 138 5.20 -6.36 17.15
C GLU A 138 3.86 -6.60 16.45
N LEU A 139 3.10 -5.53 16.18
CA LEU A 139 1.75 -5.58 15.60
C LEU A 139 1.78 -5.99 14.12
N LEU A 140 2.76 -5.49 13.37
CA LEU A 140 2.93 -5.72 11.94
C LEU A 140 4.06 -6.72 11.64
N SER A 141 4.46 -7.52 12.63
CA SER A 141 5.50 -8.55 12.49
C SER A 141 5.21 -9.58 11.38
N PHE A 142 3.94 -9.79 11.04
CA PHE A 142 3.51 -10.72 9.98
C PHE A 142 4.02 -10.36 8.57
N ILE A 143 4.50 -9.13 8.35
CA ILE A 143 5.14 -8.74 7.08
C ILE A 143 6.57 -9.30 6.94
N LEU A 144 7.13 -9.88 8.02
CA LEU A 144 8.44 -10.49 8.02
C LEU A 144 8.32 -12.01 8.03
N ILE A 145 8.59 -12.63 6.89
CA ILE A 145 8.58 -14.09 6.74
C ILE A 145 10.00 -14.57 6.46
N GLU A 146 10.54 -15.45 7.30
CA GLU A 146 11.85 -16.11 7.09
C GLU A 146 12.99 -15.12 6.72
N ASN A 147 13.01 -13.97 7.39
CA ASN A 147 13.92 -12.85 7.13
C ASN A 147 13.66 -11.99 5.90
N THR A 148 12.59 -12.23 5.14
CA THR A 148 12.20 -11.42 3.98
C THR A 148 11.16 -10.39 4.38
N PHE A 149 11.25 -9.18 3.83
CA PHE A 149 10.20 -8.17 3.93
C PHE A 149 9.18 -8.41 2.81
N LYS A 150 8.02 -8.93 3.19
CA LYS A 150 6.90 -9.22 2.29
C LYS A 150 5.85 -8.13 2.43
N LEU A 151 5.45 -7.56 1.29
CA LEU A 151 4.40 -6.56 1.24
C LEU A 151 3.58 -6.75 -0.04
N GLY A 152 2.63 -7.68 0.02
CA GLY A 152 1.67 -7.95 -1.04
C GLY A 152 0.25 -7.55 -0.66
N SER A 153 -0.72 -8.07 -1.41
CA SER A 153 -2.14 -7.78 -1.26
C SER A 153 -2.69 -8.22 0.09
N SER A 154 -2.30 -9.42 0.55
CA SER A 154 -2.65 -9.97 1.87
C SER A 154 -2.18 -9.08 3.02
N GLU A 155 -0.94 -8.57 2.95
CA GLU A 155 -0.39 -7.76 4.04
C GLU A 155 -1.06 -6.38 4.11
N VAL A 156 -1.36 -5.77 2.96
CA VAL A 156 -2.12 -4.52 2.91
C VAL A 156 -3.53 -4.71 3.49
N GLU A 157 -4.20 -5.80 3.18
CA GLU A 157 -5.53 -6.10 3.73
C GLU A 157 -5.49 -6.26 5.26
N LYS A 158 -4.52 -7.02 5.80
CA LYS A 158 -4.35 -7.17 7.25
C LYS A 158 -4.08 -5.83 7.94
N ILE A 159 -3.19 -5.01 7.37
CA ILE A 159 -2.89 -3.66 7.89
C ILE A 159 -4.15 -2.79 7.86
N TYR A 160 -4.90 -2.82 6.76
CA TYR A 160 -6.14 -2.07 6.62
C TYR A 160 -7.18 -2.48 7.67
N GLN A 161 -7.36 -3.78 7.92
CA GLN A 161 -8.27 -4.27 8.97
C GLN A 161 -7.83 -3.78 10.36
N LEU A 162 -6.53 -3.84 10.67
CA LEU A 162 -5.99 -3.32 11.93
C LEU A 162 -6.22 -1.81 12.06
N LEU A 163 -6.04 -1.05 10.99
CA LEU A 163 -6.32 0.39 10.99
C LEU A 163 -7.79 0.68 11.31
N LEU A 164 -8.73 -0.08 10.74
CA LEU A 164 -10.15 0.11 11.03
C LEU A 164 -10.49 -0.15 12.51
N LEU A 165 -9.89 -1.18 13.11
CA LEU A 165 -10.03 -1.49 14.53
C LEU A 165 -9.40 -0.40 15.41
N GLU A 166 -8.24 0.11 15.02
CA GLU A 166 -7.58 1.20 15.73
C GLU A 166 -8.40 2.50 15.67
N LEU A 167 -9.08 2.77 14.57
CA LEU A 167 -10.00 3.91 14.50
C LEU A 167 -11.20 3.74 15.45
N ASP A 168 -11.69 2.51 15.64
CA ASP A 168 -12.77 2.27 16.61
C ASP A 168 -12.30 2.55 18.05
N SER A 169 -11.06 2.17 18.39
CA SER A 169 -10.47 2.44 19.71
C SER A 169 -10.28 3.94 19.97
N LEU A 170 -9.91 4.72 18.94
CA LEU A 170 -9.77 6.17 19.03
C LEU A 170 -11.11 6.92 19.15
N SER A 171 -12.22 6.26 18.81
CA SER A 171 -13.56 6.82 18.88
C SER A 171 -14.26 6.62 20.24
N ALA A 172 -13.75 5.69 21.06
CA ALA A 172 -14.23 5.37 22.40
C ALA A 172 -13.75 6.39 23.44
#